data_AF-A0A3G8YLR3-F1
#
_entry.id   AF-A0A3G8YLR3-F1
#
_cell.length_a   1.000
_cell.length_b   1.000
_cell.length_c   1.000
_cell.angle_alpha   90.00
_cell.angle_beta   90.00
_cell.angle_gamma   90.00
#
_symmetry.space_group_name_H-M   'P 1'
#
loop_
_entity.id
_entity.type
_entity.pdbx_description
1 polymer ?
#
loop_
_entity_poly.entity_id
_entity_poly.type
_entity_poly.pdbx_seq_one_letter_code
_entity_poly.pdbx_strand_id
1 'polypeptide(L)' 'MGLSDDPFTFQATKDGRLRISRGLNVVTVLGGQRAEKLLQALSAAEDIDAQQQLLARATGNYRRGNVNAKLQGGS' A
#
# COMPACT_ATOMS: atom_id res chain seq x y z
N MET A 1 7.38 0.44 -26.15
CA MET A 1 6.57 1.22 -25.19
C MET A 1 6.57 0.41 -23.90
N GLY A 2 7.41 0.78 -22.94
CA GLY A 2 7.74 -0.04 -21.78
C GLY A 2 6.98 0.41 -20.55
N LEU A 3 6.02 -0.40 -20.13
CA LEU A 3 5.63 -0.52 -18.74
C LEU A 3 6.10 -1.92 -18.36
N SER A 4 7.07 -1.98 -17.44
CA SER A 4 7.60 -3.23 -16.88
C SER A 4 6.49 -4.26 -16.71
N ASP A 5 6.65 -5.43 -17.34
CA ASP A 5 5.66 -6.47 -17.63
C ASP A 5 4.83 -7.00 -16.42
N ASP A 6 5.14 -6.55 -15.20
CA ASP A 6 4.48 -6.93 -13.96
C ASP A 6 4.16 -5.71 -13.07
N PRO A 7 3.04 -5.00 -13.30
CA PRO A 7 2.57 -3.96 -12.40
C PRO A 7 2.23 -4.54 -11.02
N PHE A 8 2.37 -3.73 -9.97
CA PHE A 8 1.89 -4.11 -8.65
C PHE A 8 0.36 -4.02 -8.63
N THR A 9 -0.26 -5.04 -8.06
CA THR A 9 -1.69 -5.11 -7.80
C THR A 9 -1.93 -5.16 -6.30
N PHE A 10 -3.06 -4.63 -5.85
CA PHE A 10 -3.47 -4.70 -4.45
C PHE A 10 -4.88 -5.22 -4.32
N GLN A 11 -5.14 -5.97 -3.25
CA GLN A 11 -6.45 -6.52 -2.93
C GLN A 11 -6.73 -6.33 -1.44
N ALA A 12 -7.75 -5.55 -1.13
CA ALA A 12 -8.29 -5.45 0.22
C ALA A 12 -9.13 -6.70 0.52
N THR A 13 -8.87 -7.32 1.67
CA THR A 13 -9.59 -8.48 2.18
C THR A 13 -10.63 -8.03 3.18
N LYS A 14 -11.70 -8.83 3.34
CA LYS A 14 -12.79 -8.57 4.29
C LYS A 14 -12.33 -8.49 5.76
N ASP A 15 -11.17 -9.06 6.07
CA ASP A 15 -10.51 -9.02 7.39
C ASP A 15 -9.80 -7.68 7.67
N GLY A 16 -9.88 -6.70 6.76
CA GLY A 16 -9.19 -5.42 6.91
C GLY A 16 -7.69 -5.49 6.60
N ARG A 17 -7.24 -6.52 5.85
CA ARG A 17 -5.86 -6.64 5.36
C ARG A 17 -5.77 -6.27 3.89
N LEU A 18 -4.64 -5.69 3.50
CA LEU A 18 -4.31 -5.34 2.13
C LEU A 18 -3.19 -6.25 1.63
N ARG A 19 -3.49 -7.10 0.66
CA ARG A 19 -2.50 -7.92 -0.05
C ARG A 19 -1.96 -7.15 -1.23
N ILE A 20 -0.65 -7.12 -1.38
CA ILE A 20 0.03 -6.57 -2.54
C ILE A 20 0.70 -7.72 -3.28
N SER A 21 0.39 -7.84 -4.55
CA SER A 21 0.86 -8.90 -5.44
C SER A 21 1.58 -8.30 -6.63
N ARG A 22 2.58 -9.01 -7.13
CA ARG A 22 3.27 -8.70 -8.38
C ARG A 22 3.12 -9.92 -9.28
N GLY A 23 2.42 -9.74 -10.41
CA GLY A 23 1.96 -10.86 -11.23
C GLY A 23 1.14 -11.86 -10.42
N LEU A 24 1.59 -13.12 -10.37
CA LEU A 24 0.94 -14.22 -9.63
C LEU A 24 1.42 -14.39 -8.18
N ASN A 25 2.39 -13.58 -7.73
CA ASN A 25 3.03 -13.78 -6.42
C ASN A 25 2.63 -12.66 -5.44
N VAL A 26 2.15 -13.05 -4.26
CA VAL A 26 1.91 -12.10 -3.16
C VAL A 26 3.25 -11.73 -2.54
N VAL A 27 3.67 -10.48 -2.73
CA VAL A 27 4.96 -9.97 -2.23
C VAL A 27 4.85 -9.37 -0.83
N THR A 28 3.67 -8.88 -0.45
CA THR A 28 3.46 -8.23 0.86
C THR A 28 2.01 -8.31 1.30
N VAL A 29 1.79 -8.42 2.62
CA VAL A 29 0.46 -8.31 3.23
C VAL A 29 0.52 -7.31 4.39
N LEU A 30 -0.31 -6.27 4.32
CA LEU A 30 -0.46 -5.26 5.36
C LEU A 30 -1.79 -5.48 6.10
N GLY A 31 -1.84 -5.22 7.39
CA GLY A 31 -3.06 -5.29 8.20
C GLY A 31 -3.21 -4.09 9.13
N GLY A 32 -4.44 -3.84 9.56
CA GLY A 32 -4.79 -2.74 10.47
C GLY A 32 -4.45 -1.37 9.88
N GLN A 33 -3.98 -0.44 10.74
CA GLN A 33 -3.68 0.95 10.35
C GLN A 33 -2.73 1.09 9.14
N ARG A 34 -1.86 0.12 8.90
CA ARG A 34 -0.94 0.17 7.73
C ARG A 34 -1.69 -0.06 6.42
N ALA A 35 -2.66 -0.98 6.42
CA ALA A 35 -3.52 -1.22 5.27
C ALA A 35 -4.39 0.01 4.98
N GLU A 36 -4.99 0.59 6.02
CA GLU A 36 -5.83 1.79 5.90
C GLU A 36 -5.06 3.00 5.38
N LYS A 37 -3.86 3.26 5.91
CA LYS A 37 -3.01 4.36 5.42
C LYS A 37 -2.63 4.19 3.95
N LEU A 38 -2.32 2.96 3.53
CA LEU A 38 -1.97 2.73 2.13
C LEU A 38 -3.20 2.88 1.23
N LEU A 39 -4.37 2.40 1.65
CA LEU A 39 -5.63 2.60 0.92
C LEU A 39 -5.98 4.09 0.76
N GLN A 40 -5.81 4.89 1.82
CA GLN A 40 -6.03 6.33 1.74
C GLN A 40 -5.04 7.00 0.77
N ALA A 41 -3.76 6.63 0.83
CA ALA A 41 -2.76 7.17 -0.09
C ALA A 41 -3.05 6.77 -1.55
N LEU A 42 -3.50 5.53 -1.80
CA LEU A 42 -3.89 5.05 -3.12
C LEU A 42 -5.14 5.77 -3.64
N SER A 43 -6.10 6.08 -2.76
CA SER A 43 -7.30 6.84 -3.11
C SER A 43 -7.01 8.32 -3.36
N ALA A 44 -5.96 8.87 -2.74
CA ALA A 44 -5.50 10.25 -2.96
C ALA A 44 -4.58 10.39 -4.19
N ALA A 45 -4.11 9.27 -4.75
CA ALA A 45 -3.29 9.28 -5.94
C ALA A 45 -4.16 9.48 -7.19
N GLU A 46 -3.91 10.56 -7.92
CA GLU A 46 -4.64 10.91 -9.14
C GLU A 46 -4.19 10.08 -10.36
N ASP A 47 -2.93 9.63 -10.35
CA ASP A 47 -2.31 8.90 -11.46
C ASP A 47 -1.92 7.46 -11.10
N ILE A 48 -1.95 6.58 -12.12
CA ILE A 48 -1.51 5.18 -12.01
C ILE A 48 -0.04 5.10 -11.59
N ASP A 49 0.82 5.99 -12.09
CA ASP A 49 2.23 6.06 -11.71
C ASP A 49 2.42 6.33 -10.21
N ALA A 50 1.63 7.25 -9.65
CA ALA A 50 1.67 7.55 -8.22
C ALA A 50 1.19 6.34 -7.39
N GLN A 51 0.16 5.63 -7.84
CA GLN A 51 -0.27 4.38 -7.20
C GLN A 51 0.82 3.31 -7.23
N GLN A 52 1.49 3.11 -8.36
CA GLN A 52 2.59 2.15 -8.50
C GLN A 52 3.78 2.49 -7.60
N GLN A 53 4.14 3.77 -7.47
CA GLN A 53 5.20 4.22 -6.56
C GLN A 53 4.84 3.95 -5.08
N LEU A 54 3.58 4.16 -4.69
CA LEU A 54 3.09 3.85 -3.33
C LEU A 54 3.15 2.35 -3.04
N LEU A 55 2.73 1.51 -3.98
CA LEU A 55 2.81 0.05 -3.86
C LEU A 55 4.26 -0.44 -3.82
N ALA A 56 5.12 0.08 -4.70
CA ALA A 56 6.55 -0.23 -4.72
C ALA A 56 7.23 0.19 -3.41
N ARG A 57 6.84 1.31 -2.81
CA ARG A 57 7.35 1.76 -1.50
C ARG A 57 6.86 0.88 -0.35
N ALA A 58 5.63 0.35 -0.45
CA ALA A 58 5.08 -0.57 0.54
C ALA A 58 5.71 -1.97 0.47
N THR A 59 6.03 -2.46 -0.73
CA THR A 59 6.65 -3.78 -0.96
C THR A 59 8.18 -3.74 -0.81
N GLY A 60 8.80 -2.64 -1.21
CA GLY A 60 10.25 -2.46 -1.30
C GLY A 60 10.90 -1.87 -0.06
N ASN A 61 10.65 -2.40 1.15
CA ASN A 61 11.37 -2.05 2.38
C ASN A 61 10.84 -0.79 3.14
N TYR A 62 9.65 -0.90 3.76
CA TYR A 62 9.17 0.04 4.80
C TYR A 62 9.99 -0.01 6.11
N ARG A 63 11.30 -0.30 6.07
CA ARG A 63 12.14 -0.49 7.27
C ARG A 63 12.69 0.81 7.88
N ARG A 64 12.35 1.99 7.35
CA ARG A 64 12.71 3.27 7.97
C ARG A 64 11.56 4.26 7.96
N GLY A 65 10.75 4.21 9.01
CA GLY A 65 9.66 5.14 9.26
C GLY A 65 8.96 4.87 10.59
N ASN A 66 9.73 4.55 11.64
CA ASN A 66 9.23 4.77 12.99
C ASN A 66 9.22 6.29 13.22
N VAL A 67 8.05 6.88 13.45
CA VAL A 67 7.70 7.70 14.65
C VAL A 67 6.58 8.72 14.35
N ASN A 68 5.60 8.74 15.27
CA ASN A 68 4.65 9.81 15.62
C ASN A 68 3.47 10.12 14.66
N ALA A 69 2.34 9.46 14.89
CA ALA A 69 1.07 10.16 14.98
C ALA A 69 0.43 9.75 16.31
N LYS A 70 0.77 10.48 17.38
CA LYS A 70 0.02 10.40 18.63
C LYS A 70 -1.41 10.88 18.35
N LEU A 71 -2.37 10.09 18.84
CA LEU A 71 -3.62 10.49 19.49
C LEU A 71 -4.26 11.80 19.02
N GLN A 72 -5.48 11.72 18.49
CA GLN A 72 -6.60 12.52 19.00
C GLN A 72 -7.88 11.67 18.92
N GLY A 73 -8.37 11.23 20.08
CA GLY A 73 -9.78 10.88 20.25
C GLY A 73 -10.64 12.15 20.17
N GLY A 74 -11.94 11.97 19.96
CA GLY A 74 -12.90 13.06 19.94
C GLY A 74 -14.33 12.54 19.87
N SER A 75 -14.83 12.06 21.00
CA SER A 75 -16.24 12.18 21.38
C SER A 75 -16.29 12.90 22.72
#